data_AF-A0A1M6SXK1-F1
#
_entry.id   AF-A0A1M6SXK1-F1
#
_cell.length_a   1.000
_cell.length_b   1.000
_cell.length_c   1.000
_cell.angle_alpha   90.00
_cell.angle_beta   90.00
_cell.angle_gamma   90.00
#
_symmetry.space_group_name_H-M   'P 1'
#
loop_
_entity.id
_entity.type
_entity.pdbx_description
1 polymer ?
#
loop_
_entity_poly.entity_id
_entity_poly.type
_entity_poly.pdbx_seq_one_letter_code
_entity_poly.pdbx_strand_id
1 'polypeptide(L)'
;MPSRLPNTIGELTAKDRRSGGLWVSEIGMYLLWFEYLAISPSYQLARLHRSGKNIETGKLPLDFERVLSVYDDLGDTQEALFRLWWKDVGLKHFGHQGMPPEVTRVGYAPHQTQNTPDMGANISDYFNEDWVEQGRQRTLLLAIPVGLPEGKINRQIKKQLAKIKPERRKLIEPAVKYPLVGQRHHRDALMRYLRMVWFRSAWHRRSLWRVGAHAKISMTYSPVLDPSAADISEADRYDREMLTIIASRALLRGRMIAENAARGRFPTHEKCPHALELDFKELRQRIHRRNKWQDKEIARLNRLFPDG
;
A
#
# COMPACT_ATOMS: atom_id res chain seq x y z
N MET A 1 14.05 -1.38 -18.29
CA MET A 1 12.61 -1.22 -17.99
C MET A 1 12.40 0.18 -17.43
N PRO A 2 11.37 0.92 -17.89
CA PRO A 2 11.11 2.26 -17.37
C PRO A 2 10.86 2.21 -15.86
N SER A 3 11.22 3.28 -15.17
CA SER A 3 11.04 3.47 -13.72
C SER A 3 9.58 3.55 -13.27
N ARG A 4 8.63 3.59 -14.23
CA ARG A 4 7.19 3.68 -14.02
C ARG A 4 6.60 2.30 -13.77
N LEU A 5 5.80 2.17 -12.71
CA LEU A 5 4.95 1.00 -12.52
C LEU A 5 3.97 0.92 -13.71
N PRO A 6 3.76 -0.26 -14.33
CA PRO A 6 2.98 -0.40 -15.57
C PRO A 6 1.47 -0.08 -15.46
N ASN A 7 0.99 0.46 -14.33
CA ASN A 7 -0.40 0.33 -13.91
C ASN A 7 -1.12 1.64 -13.58
N THR A 8 -0.56 2.79 -13.99
CA THR A 8 -1.11 4.10 -13.63
C THR A 8 -1.68 4.80 -14.86
N ILE A 9 -3.02 4.94 -14.92
CA ILE A 9 -3.67 5.99 -15.71
C ILE A 9 -3.57 7.30 -14.92
N GLY A 10 -2.75 8.23 -15.42
CA GLY A 10 -2.50 9.52 -14.77
C GLY A 10 -1.65 9.40 -13.50
N GLU A 11 -1.49 10.53 -12.80
CA GLU A 11 -0.82 10.57 -11.50
C GLU A 11 -1.83 10.33 -10.37
N LEU A 12 -1.42 9.60 -9.33
CA LEU A 12 -2.22 9.47 -8.11
C LEU A 12 -2.22 10.81 -7.38
N THR A 13 -3.41 11.36 -7.19
CA THR A 13 -3.60 12.67 -6.56
C THR A 13 -4.05 12.55 -5.10
N ALA A 14 -4.09 13.66 -4.37
CA ALA A 14 -4.69 13.69 -3.05
C ALA A 14 -6.18 13.31 -3.06
N LYS A 15 -6.89 13.54 -4.17
CA LYS A 15 -8.31 13.18 -4.31
C LYS A 15 -8.50 11.66 -4.31
N ASP A 16 -7.55 10.89 -4.85
CA ASP A 16 -7.66 9.42 -4.88
C ASP A 16 -7.52 8.80 -3.48
N ARG A 17 -7.08 9.56 -2.46
CA ARG A 17 -6.96 9.05 -1.08
C ARG A 17 -8.27 8.98 -0.32
N ARG A 18 -9.36 9.55 -0.86
CA ARG A 18 -10.65 9.63 -0.17
C ARG A 18 -11.83 9.50 -1.14
N SER A 19 -12.87 8.77 -0.75
CA SER A 19 -14.13 8.66 -1.49
C SER A 19 -15.17 7.98 -0.61
N GLY A 20 -16.44 8.39 -0.71
CA GLY A 20 -17.57 7.71 -0.06
C GLY A 20 -17.42 7.51 1.45
N GLY A 21 -16.89 8.51 2.16
CA GLY A 21 -16.66 8.42 3.61
C GLY A 21 -15.53 7.47 4.02
N LEU A 22 -14.63 7.14 3.09
CA LEU A 22 -13.45 6.31 3.34
C LEU A 22 -12.19 7.09 2.99
N TRP A 23 -11.10 6.86 3.72
CA TRP A 23 -9.81 7.50 3.44
C TRP A 23 -8.59 6.63 3.77
N VAL A 24 -7.44 6.96 3.17
CA VAL A 24 -6.14 6.38 3.54
C VAL A 24 -5.02 7.41 3.61
N SER A 25 -4.02 7.14 4.44
CA SER A 25 -2.79 7.93 4.55
C SER A 25 -1.77 7.60 3.45
N GLU A 26 -1.60 6.32 3.13
CA GLU A 26 -0.48 5.81 2.31
C GLU A 26 -0.92 5.06 1.04
N ILE A 27 -1.57 5.74 0.09
CA ILE A 27 -2.02 5.12 -1.18
C ILE A 27 -0.91 4.40 -1.95
N GLY A 28 0.33 4.89 -1.87
CA GLY A 28 1.49 4.28 -2.52
C GLY A 28 1.85 2.88 -1.99
N MET A 29 1.50 2.58 -0.74
CA MET A 29 1.68 1.25 -0.16
C MET A 29 0.65 0.26 -0.69
N TYR A 30 -0.60 0.69 -0.88
CA TYR A 30 -1.63 -0.15 -1.47
C TYR A 30 -1.41 -0.41 -2.97
N LEU A 31 -0.78 0.54 -3.68
CA LEU A 31 -0.27 0.27 -5.03
C LEU A 31 0.78 -0.85 -5.03
N LEU A 32 1.71 -0.85 -4.06
CA LEU A 32 2.65 -1.96 -3.92
C LEU A 32 1.94 -3.25 -3.55
N TRP A 33 0.96 -3.23 -2.64
CA TRP A 33 0.15 -4.40 -2.30
C TRP A 33 -0.48 -5.00 -3.56
N PHE A 34 -1.12 -4.17 -4.39
CA PHE A 34 -1.69 -4.57 -5.68
C PHE A 34 -0.67 -5.26 -6.59
N GLU A 35 0.56 -4.74 -6.70
CA GLU A 35 1.63 -5.40 -7.47
C GLU A 35 2.12 -6.72 -6.85
N TYR A 36 2.18 -6.78 -5.52
CA TYR A 36 2.61 -7.98 -4.80
C TYR A 36 1.60 -9.12 -4.94
N LEU A 37 0.30 -8.81 -4.95
CA LEU A 37 -0.75 -9.78 -5.28
C LEU A 37 -0.56 -10.33 -6.70
N ALA A 38 -0.21 -9.48 -7.67
CA ALA A 38 -0.03 -9.90 -9.05
C ALA A 38 1.15 -10.88 -9.25
N ILE A 39 2.15 -10.87 -8.37
CA ILE A 39 3.30 -11.80 -8.42
C ILE A 39 3.17 -12.99 -7.46
N SER A 40 2.18 -13.02 -6.56
CA SER A 40 1.96 -14.14 -5.64
C SER A 40 1.49 -15.40 -6.40
N PRO A 41 2.15 -16.57 -6.22
CA PRO A 41 1.64 -17.82 -6.76
C PRO A 41 0.31 -18.26 -6.12
N SER A 42 0.16 -18.14 -4.80
CA SER A 42 -1.09 -18.57 -4.14
C SER A 42 -2.28 -17.71 -4.57
N TYR A 43 -2.09 -16.40 -4.73
CA TYR A 43 -3.14 -15.50 -5.25
C TYR A 43 -3.51 -15.83 -6.71
N GLN A 44 -2.52 -16.24 -7.52
CA GLN A 44 -2.79 -16.73 -8.88
C GLN A 44 -3.61 -18.03 -8.85
N LEU A 45 -3.36 -18.95 -7.91
CA LEU A 45 -4.19 -20.14 -7.76
C LEU A 45 -5.62 -19.78 -7.37
N ALA A 46 -5.82 -18.82 -6.46
CA ALA A 46 -7.16 -18.33 -6.11
C ALA A 46 -7.91 -17.78 -7.34
N ARG A 47 -7.23 -16.99 -8.17
CA ARG A 47 -7.76 -16.51 -9.46
C ARG A 47 -8.19 -17.65 -10.38
N LEU A 48 -7.31 -18.64 -10.58
CA LEU A 48 -7.58 -19.78 -11.46
C LEU A 48 -8.74 -20.64 -10.93
N HIS A 49 -8.80 -20.84 -9.62
CA HIS A 49 -9.87 -21.56 -8.94
C HIS A 49 -11.22 -20.86 -9.13
N ARG A 50 -11.27 -19.55 -8.89
CA ARG A 50 -12.48 -18.74 -9.11
C ARG A 50 -12.88 -18.58 -10.57
N SER A 51 -11.96 -18.74 -11.52
CA SER A 51 -12.29 -18.81 -12.94
C SER A 51 -12.73 -20.20 -13.41
N GLY A 52 -12.99 -21.15 -12.50
CA GLY A 52 -13.47 -22.49 -12.82
C GLY A 52 -12.42 -23.44 -13.39
N LYS A 53 -11.12 -23.09 -13.35
CA LYS A 53 -10.07 -24.03 -13.76
C LYS A 53 -9.86 -25.07 -12.68
N ASN A 54 -9.82 -26.33 -13.10
CA ASN A 54 -9.48 -27.42 -12.20
C ASN A 54 -8.00 -27.33 -11.80
N ILE A 55 -7.74 -27.22 -10.51
CA ILE A 55 -6.40 -27.19 -9.91
C ILE A 55 -6.25 -28.46 -9.10
N GLU A 56 -5.20 -29.24 -9.36
CA GLU A 56 -4.88 -30.42 -8.56
C GLU A 56 -4.77 -30.04 -7.08
N THR A 57 -5.52 -30.74 -6.21
CA THR A 57 -5.60 -30.44 -4.77
C THR A 57 -4.23 -30.42 -4.08
N GLY A 58 -3.28 -31.26 -4.52
CA GLY A 58 -1.91 -31.30 -4.01
C GLY A 58 -1.05 -30.06 -4.31
N LYS A 59 -1.52 -29.15 -5.17
CA LYS A 59 -0.85 -27.88 -5.49
C LYS A 59 -1.37 -26.70 -4.67
N LEU A 60 -2.45 -26.89 -3.91
CA LEU A 60 -3.04 -25.84 -3.08
C LEU A 60 -2.31 -25.76 -1.73
N PRO A 61 -2.03 -24.55 -1.22
CA PRO A 61 -1.48 -24.41 0.14
C PRO A 61 -2.51 -24.85 1.18
N LEU A 62 -2.07 -25.32 2.34
CA LEU A 62 -2.98 -25.78 3.40
C LEU A 62 -3.96 -24.70 3.89
N ASP A 63 -3.55 -23.43 3.83
CA ASP A 63 -4.37 -22.28 4.19
C ASP A 63 -5.04 -21.59 2.99
N PHE A 64 -5.31 -22.34 1.92
CA PHE A 64 -5.84 -21.78 0.67
C PHE A 64 -7.16 -21.01 0.86
N GLU A 65 -8.03 -21.43 1.77
CA GLU A 65 -9.26 -20.70 2.10
C GLU A 65 -9.00 -19.25 2.55
N ARG A 66 -7.88 -19.01 3.25
CA ARG A 66 -7.49 -17.64 3.63
C ARG A 66 -7.12 -16.81 2.40
N VAL A 67 -6.46 -17.43 1.43
CA VAL A 67 -6.09 -16.78 0.17
C VAL A 67 -7.32 -16.53 -0.69
N LEU A 68 -8.26 -17.48 -0.75
CA LEU A 68 -9.54 -17.33 -1.43
C LEU A 68 -10.35 -16.17 -0.84
N SER A 69 -10.46 -16.06 0.48
CA SER A 69 -11.15 -14.94 1.11
C SER A 69 -10.54 -13.59 0.70
N VAL A 70 -9.21 -13.47 0.66
CA VAL A 70 -8.55 -12.22 0.22
C VAL A 70 -8.80 -11.96 -1.27
N TYR A 71 -8.82 -13.01 -2.10
CA TYR A 71 -9.16 -12.87 -3.51
C TYR A 71 -10.62 -12.46 -3.71
N ASP A 72 -11.55 -12.99 -2.93
CA ASP A 72 -12.97 -12.64 -3.00
C ASP A 72 -13.21 -11.18 -2.60
N ASP A 73 -12.41 -10.66 -1.68
CA ASP A 73 -12.42 -9.25 -1.29
C ASP A 73 -11.73 -8.33 -2.32
N LEU A 74 -10.55 -8.71 -2.80
CA LEU A 74 -9.68 -7.81 -3.57
C LEU A 74 -9.75 -8.03 -5.09
N GLY A 75 -10.33 -9.14 -5.56
CA GLY A 75 -10.57 -9.42 -6.97
C GLY A 75 -9.32 -9.66 -7.82
N ASP A 76 -9.51 -9.68 -9.14
CA ASP A 76 -8.46 -9.98 -10.11
C ASP A 76 -7.51 -8.77 -10.33
N THR A 77 -6.25 -8.90 -9.91
CA THR A 77 -5.21 -7.88 -10.11
C THR A 77 -4.44 -8.04 -11.44
N GLN A 78 -4.70 -9.11 -12.20
CA GLN A 78 -4.10 -9.35 -13.51
C GLN A 78 -4.80 -8.56 -14.63
N GLU A 79 -6.11 -8.39 -14.51
CA GLU A 79 -6.96 -7.70 -15.48
C GLU A 79 -7.61 -6.48 -14.82
N ALA A 80 -6.80 -5.69 -14.13
CA ALA A 80 -7.21 -4.44 -13.51
C ALA A 80 -6.14 -3.36 -13.64
N LEU A 81 -6.60 -2.12 -13.68
CA LEU A 81 -5.77 -0.92 -13.56
C LEU A 81 -5.91 -0.37 -12.15
N PHE A 82 -4.78 -0.06 -11.50
CA PHE A 82 -4.77 0.25 -10.08
C PHE A 82 -5.75 1.38 -9.71
N ARG A 83 -5.80 2.46 -10.49
CA ARG A 83 -6.66 3.61 -10.15
C ARG A 83 -8.16 3.29 -10.22
N LEU A 84 -8.58 2.43 -11.14
CA LEU A 84 -9.97 1.97 -11.25
C LEU A 84 -10.28 0.99 -10.12
N TRP A 85 -9.44 -0.03 -9.97
CA TRP A 85 -9.53 -1.01 -8.88
C TRP A 85 -9.55 -0.34 -7.50
N TRP A 86 -8.74 0.70 -7.30
CA TRP A 86 -8.65 1.42 -6.04
C TRP A 86 -9.98 2.07 -5.65
N LYS A 87 -10.67 2.68 -6.62
CA LYS A 87 -11.97 3.33 -6.38
C LYS A 87 -13.07 2.30 -6.12
N ASP A 88 -13.08 1.22 -6.89
CA ASP A 88 -14.19 0.26 -6.88
C ASP A 88 -14.06 -0.80 -5.79
N VAL A 89 -12.82 -1.16 -5.44
CA VAL A 89 -12.49 -2.27 -4.53
C VAL A 89 -11.56 -1.79 -3.42
N GLY A 90 -10.37 -1.30 -3.75
CA GLY A 90 -9.30 -1.07 -2.78
C GLY A 90 -9.74 -0.21 -1.60
N LEU A 91 -10.27 0.98 -1.85
CA LEU A 91 -10.65 1.91 -0.78
C LEU A 91 -11.69 1.32 0.17
N LYS A 92 -12.59 0.44 -0.29
CA LYS A 92 -13.60 -0.23 0.57
C LYS A 92 -12.98 -1.18 1.59
N HIS A 93 -11.84 -1.78 1.28
CA HIS A 93 -11.19 -2.77 2.14
C HIS A 93 -10.00 -2.21 2.93
N PHE A 94 -9.33 -1.19 2.38
CA PHE A 94 -8.17 -0.54 2.99
C PHE A 94 -8.49 0.80 3.66
N GLY A 95 -9.61 1.42 3.31
CA GLY A 95 -9.99 2.75 3.76
C GLY A 95 -10.52 2.74 5.18
N HIS A 96 -9.98 3.63 5.98
CA HIS A 96 -10.54 3.95 7.29
C HIS A 96 -11.92 4.56 7.09
N GLN A 97 -12.92 4.03 7.79
CA GLN A 97 -14.25 4.62 7.82
C GLN A 97 -14.19 6.00 8.46
N GLY A 98 -14.87 6.93 7.81
CA GLY A 98 -15.04 8.29 8.27
C GLY A 98 -14.25 9.35 7.51
N MET A 99 -14.20 10.54 8.10
CA MET A 99 -13.32 11.63 7.70
C MET A 99 -12.02 11.59 8.53
N PRO A 100 -10.87 12.01 7.96
CA PRO A 100 -9.68 12.28 8.74
C PRO A 100 -10.02 13.25 9.89
N PRO A 101 -9.58 12.98 11.13
CA PRO A 101 -9.84 13.88 12.25
C PRO A 101 -9.18 15.23 12.01
N GLU A 102 -9.94 16.31 12.14
CA GLU A 102 -9.45 17.67 11.96
C GLU A 102 -9.93 18.62 13.05
N VAL A 103 -9.23 19.74 13.21
CA VAL A 103 -9.63 20.79 14.16
C VAL A 103 -10.89 21.46 13.62
N THR A 104 -12.02 21.17 14.28
CA THR A 104 -13.34 21.67 13.88
C THR A 104 -13.74 22.83 14.80
N ARG A 105 -14.22 23.94 14.23
CA ARG A 105 -14.84 25.02 15.01
C ARG A 105 -16.27 24.61 15.36
N VAL A 106 -16.47 24.15 16.60
CA VAL A 106 -17.81 23.77 17.09
C VAL A 106 -18.73 24.98 17.20
N GLY A 107 -18.22 26.16 17.54
CA GLY A 107 -19.03 27.38 17.50
C GLY A 107 -18.27 28.64 17.89
N TYR A 108 -18.98 29.75 18.02
CA TYR A 108 -18.42 31.04 18.44
C TYR A 108 -19.36 31.76 19.40
N ALA A 109 -18.83 32.07 20.58
CA ALA A 109 -19.51 32.86 21.59
C ALA A 109 -19.13 34.35 21.42
N PRO A 110 -20.06 35.22 20.97
CA PRO A 110 -19.81 36.66 20.94
C PRO A 110 -19.72 37.22 22.37
N HIS A 111 -19.11 38.40 22.52
CA HIS A 111 -19.15 39.11 23.78
C HIS A 111 -20.58 39.56 24.10
N GLN A 112 -21.12 39.11 25.24
CA GLN A 112 -22.42 39.50 25.75
C GLN A 112 -22.33 39.69 27.26
N THR A 113 -23.04 40.69 27.79
CA THR A 113 -23.01 41.05 29.22
C THR A 113 -24.24 40.56 29.99
N GLN A 114 -25.34 40.26 29.29
CA GLN A 114 -26.63 39.96 29.93
C GLN A 114 -27.09 38.51 29.72
N ASN A 115 -26.72 37.87 28.61
CA ASN A 115 -27.16 36.52 28.26
C ASN A 115 -25.98 35.58 28.06
N THR A 116 -26.16 34.33 28.47
CA THR A 116 -25.24 33.23 28.14
C THR A 116 -25.51 32.77 26.72
N PRO A 117 -24.50 32.70 25.82
CA PRO A 117 -24.68 32.13 24.50
C PRO A 117 -25.12 30.67 24.58
N ASP A 118 -26.22 30.32 23.92
CA ASP A 118 -26.65 28.93 23.78
C ASP A 118 -25.81 28.24 22.69
N MET A 119 -25.07 27.22 23.10
CA MET A 119 -24.19 26.42 22.24
C MET A 119 -24.66 24.96 22.17
N GLY A 120 -25.82 24.63 22.75
CA GLY A 120 -26.31 23.27 22.86
C GLY A 120 -26.44 22.59 21.50
N ALA A 121 -27.15 23.23 20.56
CA ALA A 121 -27.34 22.73 19.21
C ALA A 121 -26.00 22.47 18.50
N ASN A 122 -25.10 23.46 18.50
CA ASN A 122 -23.77 23.34 17.88
C ASN A 122 -22.94 22.16 18.43
N ILE A 123 -22.97 21.96 19.75
CA ILE A 123 -22.26 20.85 20.39
C ILE A 123 -22.92 19.52 20.02
N SER A 124 -24.26 19.47 20.01
CA SER A 124 -25.03 18.30 19.60
C SER A 124 -24.77 17.93 18.14
N ASP A 125 -24.79 18.89 17.23
CA ASP A 125 -24.52 18.70 15.80
C ASP A 125 -23.12 18.14 15.58
N TYR A 126 -22.11 18.72 16.23
CA TYR A 126 -20.75 18.19 16.20
C TYR A 126 -20.69 16.72 16.65
N PHE A 127 -21.33 16.35 17.76
CA PHE A 127 -21.27 14.97 18.27
C PHE A 127 -22.15 13.98 17.51
N ASN A 128 -23.18 14.44 16.80
CA ASN A 128 -24.09 13.60 16.02
C ASN A 128 -23.63 13.42 14.57
N GLU A 129 -22.89 14.38 14.03
CA GLU A 129 -22.44 14.41 12.64
C GLU A 129 -20.91 14.30 12.58
N ASP A 130 -20.19 15.44 12.63
CA ASP A 130 -18.74 15.53 12.41
C ASP A 130 -17.92 14.51 13.23
N TRP A 131 -18.24 14.34 14.51
CA TRP A 131 -17.52 13.43 15.40
C TRP A 131 -17.77 11.97 15.04
N VAL A 132 -19.00 11.62 14.67
CA VAL A 132 -19.36 10.28 14.20
C VAL A 132 -18.66 10.00 12.88
N GLU A 133 -18.72 10.96 11.96
CA GLU A 133 -18.02 10.90 10.69
C GLU A 133 -16.52 10.79 10.89
N GLN A 134 -15.89 11.41 11.89
CA GLN A 134 -14.45 11.26 12.15
C GLN A 134 -14.07 9.96 12.87
N GLY A 135 -15.02 9.04 13.06
CA GLY A 135 -14.78 7.75 13.72
C GLY A 135 -14.73 7.84 15.25
N ARG A 136 -15.48 8.79 15.84
CA ARG A 136 -15.66 8.97 17.28
C ARG A 136 -14.35 9.12 18.05
N GLN A 137 -13.47 9.98 17.54
CA GLN A 137 -12.14 10.19 18.12
C GLN A 137 -12.20 10.77 19.54
N ARG A 138 -11.09 10.65 20.26
CA ARG A 138 -10.95 11.35 21.55
C ARG A 138 -10.76 12.85 21.28
N THR A 139 -11.80 13.64 21.53
CA THR A 139 -11.79 15.09 21.31
C THR A 139 -11.71 15.85 22.63
N LEU A 140 -10.90 16.92 22.66
CA LEU A 140 -10.91 17.92 23.72
C LEU A 140 -11.65 19.17 23.21
N LEU A 141 -12.75 19.55 23.86
CA LEU A 141 -13.38 20.84 23.61
C LEU A 141 -12.64 21.94 24.38
N LEU A 142 -12.26 23.00 23.68
CA LEU A 142 -11.52 24.14 24.24
C LEU A 142 -12.28 25.44 23.97
N ALA A 143 -12.47 26.25 25.00
CA ALA A 143 -12.87 27.65 24.84
C ALA A 143 -11.63 28.51 24.61
N ILE A 144 -11.56 29.19 23.46
CA ILE A 144 -10.42 30.02 23.06
C ILE A 144 -10.87 31.49 22.98
N PRO A 145 -10.41 32.37 23.89
CA PRO A 145 -10.65 33.80 23.76
C PRO A 145 -9.85 34.35 22.57
N VAL A 146 -10.57 34.69 21.49
CA VAL A 146 -9.96 35.03 20.19
C VAL A 146 -9.12 36.30 20.19
N GLY A 147 -9.29 37.18 21.18
CA GLY A 147 -8.50 38.41 21.33
C GLY A 147 -7.12 38.23 21.97
N LEU A 148 -6.76 37.02 22.40
CA LEU A 148 -5.43 36.77 22.97
C LEU A 148 -4.35 36.71 21.86
N PRO A 149 -3.11 37.12 22.15
CA PRO A 149 -2.00 36.91 21.23
C PRO A 149 -1.84 35.42 20.88
N GLU A 150 -1.60 35.11 19.61
CA GLU A 150 -1.52 33.72 19.12
C GLU A 150 -0.49 32.87 19.89
N GLY A 151 0.68 33.44 20.20
CA GLY A 151 1.70 32.77 21.01
C GLY A 151 1.20 32.38 22.41
N LYS A 152 0.31 33.18 23.01
CA LYS A 152 -0.31 32.90 24.31
C LYS A 152 -1.38 31.82 24.17
N ILE A 153 -2.20 31.87 23.12
CA ILE A 153 -3.19 30.82 22.79
C ILE A 153 -2.48 29.47 22.63
N ASN A 154 -1.45 29.39 21.78
CA ASN A 154 -0.71 28.16 21.50
C ASN A 154 -0.05 27.58 22.75
N ARG A 155 0.53 28.42 23.63
CA ARG A 155 1.08 27.97 24.93
C ARG A 155 -0.01 27.36 25.82
N GLN A 156 -1.19 27.96 25.87
CA GLN A 156 -2.30 27.47 26.69
C GLN A 156 -2.88 26.16 26.14
N ILE A 157 -3.08 26.05 24.82
CA ILE A 157 -3.52 24.80 24.17
C ILE A 157 -2.52 23.67 24.47
N LYS A 158 -1.21 23.92 24.27
CA LYS A 158 -0.16 22.95 24.59
C LYS A 158 -0.21 22.52 26.06
N LYS A 159 -0.44 23.45 27.00
CA LYS A 159 -0.58 23.15 28.43
C LYS A 159 -1.78 22.27 28.73
N GLN A 160 -2.93 22.47 28.07
CA GLN A 160 -4.09 21.60 28.26
C GLN A 160 -3.85 20.21 27.65
N LEU A 161 -3.28 20.13 26.44
CA LEU A 161 -2.91 18.87 25.82
C LEU A 161 -1.90 18.08 26.67
N ALA A 162 -0.96 18.77 27.33
CA ALA A 162 0.03 18.14 28.21
C ALA A 162 -0.58 17.38 29.39
N LYS A 163 -1.79 17.75 29.84
CA LYS A 163 -2.51 17.07 30.94
C LYS A 163 -3.14 15.74 30.51
N ILE A 164 -3.39 15.55 29.22
CA ILE A 164 -3.95 14.30 28.69
C ILE A 164 -2.84 13.26 28.63
N LYS A 165 -3.05 12.04 29.12
CA LYS A 165 -2.02 11.00 29.06
C LYS A 165 -1.62 10.67 27.61
N PRO A 166 -0.35 10.36 27.29
CA PRO A 166 0.11 10.12 25.92
C PRO A 166 -0.69 9.05 25.16
N GLU A 167 -1.08 7.96 25.82
CA GLU A 167 -1.90 6.91 25.22
C GLU A 167 -3.30 7.38 24.82
N ARG A 168 -3.83 8.42 25.47
CA ARG A 168 -5.12 9.03 25.16
C ARG A 168 -5.05 10.03 24.00
N ARG A 169 -3.85 10.49 23.63
CA ARG A 169 -3.62 11.40 22.50
C ARG A 169 -3.45 10.68 21.16
N LYS A 170 -3.39 9.35 21.17
CA LYS A 170 -3.37 8.54 19.95
C LYS A 170 -4.78 8.49 19.35
N LEU A 171 -4.86 8.73 18.04
CA LEU A 171 -6.10 8.52 17.28
C LEU A 171 -6.52 7.06 17.40
N ILE A 172 -7.83 6.85 17.47
CA ILE A 172 -8.42 5.53 17.32
C ILE A 172 -8.42 5.24 15.83
N GLU A 173 -7.60 4.28 15.40
CA GLU A 173 -7.59 3.84 14.02
C GLU A 173 -8.92 3.15 13.71
N PRO A 174 -9.68 3.64 12.72
CA PRO A 174 -10.89 2.95 12.29
C PRO A 174 -10.54 1.54 11.84
N ALA A 175 -11.34 0.55 12.26
CA ALA A 175 -11.12 -0.85 11.95
C ALA A 175 -11.16 -1.06 10.43
N VAL A 176 -9.99 -1.18 9.81
CA VAL A 176 -9.85 -1.55 8.40
C VAL A 176 -9.69 -3.05 8.29
N LYS A 177 -10.25 -3.66 7.24
CA LYS A 177 -10.16 -5.12 7.04
C LYS A 177 -8.71 -5.56 6.81
N TYR A 178 -7.93 -4.73 6.11
CA TYR A 178 -6.53 -4.98 5.80
C TYR A 178 -5.64 -3.80 6.20
N PRO A 179 -5.29 -3.66 7.49
CA PRO A 179 -4.35 -2.65 7.93
C PRO A 179 -2.95 -2.95 7.40
N LEU A 180 -2.15 -1.90 7.21
CA LEU A 180 -0.72 -2.08 6.97
C LEU A 180 -0.05 -2.66 8.21
N VAL A 181 0.83 -3.64 8.01
CA VAL A 181 1.56 -4.31 9.08
C VAL A 181 2.77 -3.46 9.48
N GLY A 182 2.83 -3.13 10.78
CA GLY A 182 3.92 -2.34 11.35
C GLY A 182 3.65 -0.83 11.31
N GLN A 183 4.61 -0.05 11.82
CA GLN A 183 4.47 1.42 11.94
C GLN A 183 5.37 2.21 10.97
N ARG A 184 6.34 1.55 10.34
CA ARG A 184 7.30 2.19 9.42
C ARG A 184 7.36 1.41 8.12
N HIS A 185 6.96 2.06 7.03
CA HIS A 185 6.89 1.45 5.72
C HIS A 185 8.02 1.94 4.81
N HIS A 186 8.94 1.04 4.44
CA HIS A 186 10.07 1.36 3.56
C HIS A 186 9.73 1.10 2.09
N ARG A 187 8.99 2.03 1.47
CA ARG A 187 8.53 1.93 0.07
C ARG A 187 9.64 1.56 -0.93
N ASP A 188 10.81 2.16 -0.80
CA ASP A 188 11.94 1.90 -1.72
C ASP A 188 12.49 0.48 -1.60
N ALA A 189 12.51 -0.07 -0.38
CA ALA A 189 12.93 -1.45 -0.16
C ALA A 189 11.92 -2.43 -0.79
N LEU A 190 10.63 -2.17 -0.63
CA LEU A 190 9.57 -2.97 -1.26
C LEU A 190 9.64 -2.91 -2.77
N MET A 191 9.85 -1.72 -3.35
CA MET A 191 10.04 -1.57 -4.79
C MET A 191 11.27 -2.34 -5.29
N ARG A 192 12.37 -2.31 -4.53
CA ARG A 192 13.60 -3.03 -4.85
C ARG A 192 13.39 -4.55 -4.89
N TYR A 193 12.66 -5.11 -3.91
CA TYR A 193 12.37 -6.54 -3.88
C TYR A 193 11.41 -6.96 -5.01
N LEU A 194 10.39 -6.16 -5.27
CA LEU A 194 9.46 -6.38 -6.38
C LEU A 194 10.19 -6.37 -7.75
N ARG A 195 11.04 -5.35 -7.97
CA ARG A 195 11.89 -5.27 -9.17
C ARG A 195 12.78 -6.49 -9.31
N MET A 196 13.40 -6.94 -8.22
CA MET A 196 14.24 -8.15 -8.25
C MET A 196 13.45 -9.38 -8.73
N VAL A 197 12.21 -9.56 -8.26
CA VAL A 197 11.33 -10.64 -8.72
C VAL A 197 11.00 -10.51 -10.21
N TRP A 198 10.65 -9.32 -10.68
CA TRP A 198 10.37 -9.08 -12.10
C TRP A 198 11.58 -9.35 -13.00
N PHE A 199 12.75 -8.81 -12.65
CA PHE A 199 13.97 -9.05 -13.41
C PHE A 199 14.38 -10.52 -13.39
N ARG A 200 14.21 -11.20 -12.25
CA ARG A 200 14.45 -12.64 -12.17
C ARG A 200 13.51 -13.43 -13.06
N SER A 201 12.24 -13.04 -13.17
CA SER A 201 11.29 -13.68 -14.10
C SER A 201 11.69 -13.47 -15.56
N ALA A 202 12.06 -12.25 -15.93
CA ALA A 202 12.48 -11.89 -17.29
C ALA A 202 13.75 -12.64 -17.73
N TRP A 203 14.70 -12.84 -16.80
CA TRP A 203 16.00 -13.45 -17.06
C TRP A 203 16.31 -14.64 -16.13
N HIS A 204 15.36 -15.57 -16.01
CA HIS A 204 15.47 -16.72 -15.10
C HIS A 204 16.67 -17.65 -15.36
N ARG A 205 17.26 -17.61 -16.57
CA ARG A 205 18.46 -18.36 -16.94
C ARG A 205 19.78 -17.64 -16.67
N ARG A 206 19.76 -16.33 -16.44
CA ARG A 206 20.99 -15.57 -16.13
C ARG A 206 21.43 -15.82 -14.69
N SER A 207 22.74 -15.65 -14.45
CA SER A 207 23.31 -15.70 -13.10
C SER A 207 22.68 -14.63 -12.21
N LEU A 208 22.59 -14.93 -10.92
CA LEU A 208 21.83 -14.11 -10.00
C LEU A 208 22.45 -12.71 -9.80
N TRP A 209 23.78 -12.62 -9.79
CA TRP A 209 24.48 -11.33 -9.73
C TRP A 209 24.15 -10.42 -10.93
N ARG A 210 24.05 -10.96 -12.16
CA ARG A 210 23.69 -10.17 -13.36
C ARG A 210 22.28 -9.60 -13.22
N VAL A 211 21.34 -10.44 -12.77
CA VAL A 211 19.96 -10.00 -12.49
C VAL A 211 19.94 -8.93 -11.39
N GLY A 212 20.69 -9.15 -10.31
CA GLY A 212 20.79 -8.21 -9.19
C GLY A 212 21.37 -6.85 -9.57
N ALA A 213 22.39 -6.83 -10.43
CA ALA A 213 23.02 -5.60 -10.91
C ALA A 213 22.04 -4.80 -11.79
N HIS A 214 21.37 -5.46 -12.75
CA HIS A 214 20.32 -4.80 -13.54
C HIS A 214 19.15 -4.29 -12.69
N ALA A 215 18.78 -5.02 -11.63
CA ALA A 215 17.74 -4.62 -10.70
C ALA A 215 18.18 -3.52 -9.71
N LYS A 216 19.47 -3.14 -9.72
CA LYS A 216 20.08 -2.13 -8.83
C LYS A 216 19.79 -2.39 -7.35
N ILE A 217 19.96 -3.64 -6.93
CA ILE A 217 19.61 -4.08 -5.57
C ILE A 217 20.65 -3.74 -4.49
N SER A 218 21.85 -3.31 -4.88
CA SER A 218 22.89 -2.84 -3.97
C SER A 218 23.48 -1.52 -4.46
N MET A 219 23.60 -0.52 -3.57
CA MET A 219 24.29 0.74 -3.88
C MET A 219 25.81 0.55 -3.98
N THR A 220 26.35 -0.48 -3.34
CA THR A 220 27.79 -0.77 -3.30
C THR A 220 28.20 -1.63 -4.49
N TYR A 221 27.51 -2.75 -4.71
CA TYR A 221 27.96 -3.78 -5.65
C TYR A 221 27.30 -3.71 -7.03
N SER A 222 26.11 -3.12 -7.17
CA SER A 222 25.47 -3.01 -8.49
C SER A 222 26.17 -2.03 -9.45
N PRO A 223 26.74 -0.89 -9.00
CA PRO A 223 27.41 0.05 -9.92
C PRO A 223 28.77 -0.40 -10.44
N VAL A 224 29.48 -1.24 -9.68
CA VAL A 224 30.86 -1.66 -10.01
C VAL A 224 30.93 -2.89 -10.92
N LEU A 225 29.81 -3.57 -11.13
CA LEU A 225 29.70 -4.76 -11.96
C LEU A 225 28.99 -4.43 -13.27
N ASP A 226 29.55 -4.84 -14.41
CA ASP A 226 28.84 -4.83 -15.69
C ASP A 226 28.04 -6.15 -15.86
N PRO A 227 26.69 -6.13 -15.75
CA PRO A 227 25.88 -7.33 -15.92
C PRO A 227 25.81 -7.84 -17.37
N SER A 228 26.29 -7.06 -18.34
CA SER A 228 26.26 -7.39 -19.78
C SER A 228 27.62 -7.83 -20.31
N ALA A 229 28.69 -7.74 -19.53
CA ALA A 229 30.03 -8.15 -19.92
C ALA A 229 30.05 -9.61 -20.38
N ALA A 230 30.67 -9.83 -21.54
CA ALA A 230 30.88 -11.16 -22.12
C ALA A 230 31.88 -11.96 -21.28
N ASP A 231 33.02 -11.34 -21.01
CA ASP A 231 34.09 -11.89 -20.17
C ASP A 231 33.91 -11.48 -18.72
N ILE A 232 34.25 -12.40 -17.82
CA ILE A 232 34.07 -12.20 -16.38
C ILE A 232 35.46 -12.07 -15.75
N SER A 233 35.77 -10.89 -15.21
CA SER A 233 37.01 -10.64 -14.49
C SER A 233 37.08 -11.47 -13.20
N GLU A 234 38.28 -11.98 -12.90
CA GLU A 234 38.56 -12.63 -11.62
C GLU A 234 38.54 -11.62 -10.47
N ALA A 235 38.95 -10.37 -10.72
CA ALA A 235 38.92 -9.30 -9.72
C ALA A 235 37.49 -9.02 -9.19
N ASP A 236 36.47 -9.23 -10.04
CA ASP A 236 35.06 -9.00 -9.70
C ASP A 236 34.44 -10.14 -8.89
N ARG A 237 35.20 -11.22 -8.59
CA ARG A 237 34.66 -12.43 -7.96
C ARG A 237 33.94 -12.13 -6.65
N TYR A 238 34.58 -11.37 -5.76
CA TYR A 238 34.01 -11.02 -4.46
C TYR A 238 32.69 -10.24 -4.60
N ASP A 239 32.68 -9.21 -5.45
CA ASP A 239 31.49 -8.37 -5.66
C ASP A 239 30.33 -9.18 -6.27
N ARG A 240 30.62 -10.11 -7.18
CA ARG A 240 29.63 -11.02 -7.77
C ARG A 240 29.04 -11.98 -6.73
N GLU A 241 29.86 -12.52 -5.84
CA GLU A 241 29.41 -13.39 -4.76
C GLU A 241 28.52 -12.61 -3.78
N MET A 242 28.96 -11.43 -3.34
CA MET A 242 28.17 -10.56 -2.47
C MET A 242 26.84 -10.14 -3.09
N LEU A 243 26.86 -9.74 -4.37
CA LEU A 243 25.64 -9.36 -5.07
C LEU A 243 24.70 -10.55 -5.27
N THR A 244 25.22 -11.75 -5.48
CA THR A 244 24.43 -12.99 -5.52
C THR A 244 23.70 -13.23 -4.20
N ILE A 245 24.38 -13.07 -3.05
CA ILE A 245 23.77 -13.23 -1.71
C ILE A 245 22.66 -12.19 -1.49
N ILE A 246 22.91 -10.92 -1.81
CA ILE A 246 21.92 -9.85 -1.63
C ILE A 246 20.71 -10.07 -2.55
N ALA A 247 20.94 -10.48 -3.80
CA ALA A 247 19.90 -10.78 -4.76
C ALA A 247 19.04 -11.97 -4.33
N SER A 248 19.66 -13.03 -3.79
CA SER A 248 18.96 -14.18 -3.21
C SER A 248 18.04 -13.75 -2.05
N ARG A 249 18.57 -12.95 -1.11
CA ARG A 249 17.79 -12.41 0.00
C ARG A 249 16.65 -11.51 -0.47
N ALA A 250 16.88 -10.67 -1.48
CA ALA A 250 15.87 -9.81 -2.06
C ALA A 250 14.72 -10.62 -2.72
N LEU A 251 15.05 -11.71 -3.42
CA LEU A 251 14.04 -12.62 -3.98
C LEU A 251 13.22 -13.31 -2.90
N LEU A 252 13.89 -13.82 -1.86
CA LEU A 252 13.19 -14.45 -0.73
C LEU A 252 12.22 -13.47 -0.08
N ARG A 253 12.66 -12.24 0.19
CA ARG A 253 11.80 -11.19 0.76
C ARG A 253 10.64 -10.85 -0.17
N GLY A 254 10.90 -10.67 -1.47
CA GLY A 254 9.86 -10.39 -2.45
C GLY A 254 8.79 -11.48 -2.49
N ARG A 255 9.20 -12.76 -2.44
CA ARG A 255 8.29 -13.91 -2.35
C ARG A 255 7.47 -13.90 -1.07
N MET A 256 8.11 -13.73 0.10
CA MET A 256 7.39 -13.70 1.38
C MET A 256 6.39 -12.55 1.45
N ILE A 257 6.74 -11.37 0.93
CA ILE A 257 5.82 -10.22 0.88
C ILE A 257 4.63 -10.52 -0.03
N ALA A 258 4.85 -11.11 -1.20
CA ALA A 258 3.77 -11.51 -2.11
C ALA A 258 2.81 -12.52 -1.45
N GLU A 259 3.36 -13.56 -0.84
CA GLU A 259 2.58 -14.63 -0.21
C GLU A 259 1.87 -14.19 1.07
N ASN A 260 2.46 -13.27 1.86
CA ASN A 260 1.77 -12.66 3.00
C ASN A 260 0.67 -11.68 2.54
N ALA A 261 0.92 -10.90 1.48
CA ALA A 261 -0.08 -10.01 0.88
C ALA A 261 -1.33 -10.79 0.44
N ALA A 262 -1.14 -11.96 -0.17
CA ALA A 262 -2.21 -12.87 -0.56
C ALA A 262 -3.02 -13.43 0.63
N ARG A 263 -2.52 -13.29 1.87
CA ARG A 263 -3.17 -13.70 3.12
C ARG A 263 -3.71 -12.51 3.93
N GLY A 264 -3.69 -11.31 3.36
CA GLY A 264 -4.17 -10.08 3.99
C GLY A 264 -3.15 -9.43 4.93
N ARG A 265 -1.87 -9.80 4.85
CA ARG A 265 -0.79 -9.25 5.70
C ARG A 265 0.27 -8.56 4.84
N PHE A 266 0.31 -7.24 4.87
CA PHE A 266 1.28 -6.47 4.10
C PHE A 266 1.59 -5.13 4.79
N PRO A 267 2.82 -4.60 4.72
CA PRO A 267 4.01 -5.21 4.15
C PRO A 267 4.76 -6.06 5.19
N THR A 268 4.89 -7.36 4.97
CA THR A 268 5.73 -8.21 5.83
C THR A 268 6.43 -9.31 5.06
N HIS A 269 7.71 -9.53 5.37
CA HIS A 269 8.51 -10.64 4.86
C HIS A 269 8.72 -11.73 5.92
N GLU A 270 7.86 -11.79 6.94
CA GLU A 270 7.80 -12.93 7.86
C GLU A 270 7.68 -14.23 7.07
N LYS A 271 8.34 -15.27 7.58
CA LYS A 271 8.30 -16.59 6.94
C LYS A 271 6.87 -17.12 6.98
N CYS A 272 6.27 -17.32 5.82
CA CYS A 272 4.98 -17.97 5.67
C CYS A 272 5.20 -19.47 5.41
N PRO A 273 4.73 -20.39 6.29
CA PRO A 273 4.93 -21.83 6.13
C PRO A 273 4.28 -22.40 4.87
N HIS A 274 3.19 -21.79 4.43
CA HIS A 274 2.41 -22.21 3.26
C HIS A 274 2.74 -21.41 2.00
N ALA A 275 3.84 -20.65 2.01
CA ALA A 275 4.28 -19.88 0.87
C ALA A 275 4.72 -20.81 -0.26
N LEU A 276 4.13 -20.61 -1.44
CA LEU A 276 4.53 -21.34 -2.63
C LEU A 276 5.82 -20.77 -3.24
N GLU A 277 6.52 -21.58 -4.02
CA GLU A 277 7.69 -21.16 -4.79
C GLU A 277 7.28 -20.40 -6.05
N LEU A 278 8.14 -19.47 -6.48
CA LEU A 278 7.92 -18.71 -7.71
C LEU A 278 8.37 -19.53 -8.93
N ASP A 279 7.44 -19.94 -9.78
CA ASP A 279 7.78 -20.36 -11.14
C ASP A 279 8.07 -19.12 -11.99
N PHE A 280 9.35 -18.83 -12.19
CA PHE A 280 9.78 -17.66 -12.95
C PHE A 280 9.41 -17.70 -14.44
N LYS A 281 9.23 -18.89 -15.02
CA LYS A 281 8.82 -19.02 -16.43
C LYS A 281 7.34 -18.69 -16.56
N GLU A 282 6.49 -19.24 -15.70
CA GLU A 282 5.07 -18.91 -15.65
C GLU A 282 4.87 -17.43 -15.31
N LEU A 283 5.57 -16.92 -14.29
CA LEU A 283 5.45 -15.54 -13.85
C LEU A 283 5.81 -14.55 -14.97
N ARG A 284 6.85 -14.84 -15.76
CA ARG A 284 7.20 -14.02 -16.93
C ARG A 284 6.06 -13.95 -17.93
N GLN A 285 5.41 -15.08 -18.24
CA GLN A 285 4.28 -15.12 -19.16
C GLN A 285 3.08 -14.36 -18.59
N ARG A 286 2.83 -14.51 -17.28
CA ARG A 286 1.76 -13.80 -16.58
C ARG A 286 1.96 -12.28 -16.62
N ILE A 287 3.14 -11.79 -16.25
CA ILE A 287 3.49 -10.36 -16.33
C ILE A 287 3.34 -9.85 -17.77
N HIS A 288 3.81 -10.60 -18.76
CA HIS A 288 3.67 -10.19 -20.17
C HIS A 288 2.19 -10.06 -20.59
N ARG A 289 1.34 -11.04 -20.23
CA ARG A 289 -0.10 -10.98 -20.51
C ARG A 289 -0.77 -9.80 -19.81
N ARG A 290 -0.47 -9.60 -18.53
CA ARG A 290 -0.97 -8.48 -17.73
C ARG A 290 -0.61 -7.14 -18.36
N ASN A 291 0.67 -6.89 -18.65
CA ASN A 291 1.11 -5.65 -19.28
C ASN A 291 0.41 -5.41 -20.63
N LYS A 292 0.32 -6.44 -21.48
CA LYS A 292 -0.37 -6.34 -22.78
C LYS A 292 -1.86 -6.01 -22.63
N TRP A 293 -2.52 -6.58 -21.61
CA TRP A 293 -3.92 -6.26 -21.31
C TRP A 293 -4.04 -4.81 -20.83
N GLN A 294 -3.15 -4.37 -19.93
CA GLN A 294 -3.16 -3.01 -19.38
C GLN A 294 -2.93 -1.96 -20.46
N ASP A 295 -1.95 -2.17 -21.34
CA ASP A 295 -1.68 -1.26 -22.47
C ASP A 295 -2.90 -1.10 -23.37
N LYS A 296 -3.59 -2.21 -23.66
CA LYS A 296 -4.83 -2.20 -24.45
C LYS A 296 -5.96 -1.47 -23.73
N GLU A 297 -6.13 -1.71 -22.45
CA GLU A 297 -7.20 -1.12 -21.66
C GLU A 297 -6.99 0.39 -21.48
N ILE A 298 -5.75 0.82 -21.24
CA ILE A 298 -5.39 2.25 -21.23
C ILE A 298 -5.69 2.89 -22.59
N ALA A 299 -5.29 2.25 -23.69
CA ALA A 299 -5.59 2.76 -25.03
C ALA A 299 -7.11 2.84 -25.31
N ARG A 300 -7.89 1.86 -24.81
CA ARG A 300 -9.36 1.87 -24.91
C ARG A 300 -9.96 3.05 -24.15
N LEU A 301 -9.53 3.26 -22.91
CA LEU A 301 -10.03 4.33 -22.04
C LEU A 301 -9.66 5.72 -22.58
N ASN A 302 -8.44 5.91 -23.08
CA ASN A 302 -8.03 7.18 -23.69
C ASN A 302 -8.86 7.53 -24.94
N ARG A 303 -9.37 6.53 -25.68
CA ARG A 303 -10.27 6.76 -26.82
C ARG A 303 -11.69 7.14 -26.38
N LEU A 304 -12.15 6.60 -25.26
CA LEU A 304 -13.48 6.86 -24.73
C LEU A 304 -13.55 8.18 -23.94
N PHE A 305 -12.44 8.59 -23.33
CA PHE A 305 -12.34 9.78 -22.49
C PHE A 305 -11.07 10.59 -22.85
N PRO A 306 -11.04 11.29 -23.99
CA PRO A 306 -9.84 11.99 -24.48
C PRO A 306 -9.41 13.20 -23.63
N ASP A 307 -10.31 13.78 -22.82
CA ASP A 307 -10.08 15.01 -22.04
C ASP A 307 -9.98 14.79 -20.50
N GLY A 308 -9.67 13.55 -20.05
CA GLY A 308 -9.68 13.15 -18.63
C GLY A 308 -8.33 13.12 -17.91
#